data_AF-A0A371JL13-F1
#
_entry.id   AF-A0A371JL13-F1
#
_cell.length_a   1.000
_cell.length_b   1.000
_cell.length_c   1.000
_cell.angle_alpha   90.00
_cell.angle_beta   90.00
_cell.angle_gamma   90.00
#
_symmetry.space_group_name_H-M   'P 1'
#
loop_
_entity.id
_entity.type
_entity.pdbx_description
1 polymer ?
#
loop_
_entity_poly.entity_id
_entity_poly.type
_entity_poly.pdbx_seq_one_letter_code
_entity_poly.pdbx_strand_id
1 'polypeptide(L)'
;MSSCNNDDGGPDVISVPPRLLAEQVEEDEQEIREFLQTHFYNYEDFETPPVGFDFKIKIDTISGDNADKRPMMEDAQAFTIDVSSSHFGLSEEENDIAHTYYFIEVLEGQGESPTVADSVFVKFQGSLLDGSLFDESPTFLWQENPFTLRGYSNGIAQLTAGTTDQIIDNGDGTFDVVDKGMGIVVMPSGLAYFNQSPSNAIPAYSSLLFKVELGLFIKDTDNDGDGIPSILEDVDGNGYLFDDNTNADDEFSPLPNFRDPDDDGDGTSTRSEITDDQGNIILPYPDSDGDGTPDYLDPDTN
;
A
#
# COMPACT_ATOMS: atom_id res chain seq x y z
N MET A 1 -20.87 38.59 -42.40
CA MET A 1 -21.13 39.16 -41.06
C MET A 1 -21.84 38.06 -40.29
N SER A 2 -21.31 37.41 -39.25
CA SER A 2 -20.32 37.71 -38.21
C SER A 2 -19.75 36.35 -37.76
N SER A 3 -18.46 36.05 -37.94
CA SER A 3 -17.40 36.01 -36.90
C SER A 3 -17.87 35.59 -35.50
N CYS A 4 -17.46 34.39 -35.08
CA CYS A 4 -17.13 34.07 -33.69
C CYS A 4 -15.77 33.37 -33.71
N ASN A 5 -14.80 34.00 -33.06
CA ASN A 5 -13.53 33.40 -32.69
C ASN A 5 -13.80 32.49 -31.50
N ASN A 6 -13.36 31.24 -31.57
CA ASN A 6 -13.09 30.46 -30.36
C ASN A 6 -11.57 30.30 -30.26
N ASP A 7 -10.94 31.26 -29.60
CA ASP A 7 -9.69 31.04 -28.88
C ASP A 7 -10.06 30.18 -27.65
N ASP A 8 -10.13 28.86 -27.82
CA ASP A 8 -10.19 27.94 -26.69
C ASP A 8 -8.76 27.64 -26.24
N GLY A 9 -8.12 28.67 -25.70
CA GLY A 9 -6.86 28.57 -24.95
C GLY A 9 -7.10 28.03 -23.53
N GLY A 10 -7.70 26.85 -23.43
CA GLY A 10 -7.61 26.06 -22.21
C GLY A 10 -6.15 25.64 -21.97
N PRO A 11 -5.71 25.36 -20.74
CA PRO A 11 -4.43 24.70 -20.54
C PRO A 11 -4.47 23.41 -21.37
N ASP A 12 -3.52 23.24 -22.29
CA ASP A 12 -3.28 21.95 -22.93
C ASP A 12 -3.13 20.94 -21.80
N VAL A 13 -4.15 20.10 -21.61
CA VAL A 13 -4.01 18.92 -20.77
C VAL A 13 -3.03 18.06 -21.53
N ILE A 14 -1.76 18.11 -21.09
CA ILE A 14 -0.72 17.24 -21.61
C ILE A 14 -1.10 15.83 -21.15
N SER A 15 -1.93 15.16 -21.94
CA SER A 15 -2.22 13.75 -21.77
C SER A 15 -0.96 13.00 -22.17
N VAL A 16 -0.17 12.57 -21.19
CA VAL A 16 0.94 11.64 -21.46
C VAL A 16 0.30 10.33 -21.90
N PRO A 17 0.62 9.80 -23.09
CA PRO A 17 0.01 8.56 -23.56
C PRO A 17 0.36 7.40 -22.62
N PRO A 18 -0.57 6.44 -22.43
CA PRO A 18 -0.27 5.19 -21.74
C PRO A 18 0.94 4.48 -22.36
N ARG A 19 1.87 4.05 -21.50
CA ARG A 19 2.99 3.17 -21.83
C ARG A 19 2.64 1.74 -21.44
N LEU A 20 3.35 0.77 -22.01
CA LEU A 20 3.26 -0.63 -21.60
C LEU A 20 3.90 -0.80 -20.21
N LEU A 21 3.30 -1.64 -19.36
CA LEU A 21 3.84 -1.98 -18.05
C LEU A 21 5.24 -2.59 -18.19
N ALA A 22 5.42 -3.53 -19.13
CA ALA A 22 6.70 -4.20 -19.33
C ALA A 22 7.82 -3.27 -19.83
N GLU A 23 7.48 -2.13 -20.45
CA GLU A 23 8.47 -1.13 -20.85
C GLU A 23 8.80 -0.19 -19.69
N GLN A 24 7.77 0.29 -18.97
CA GLN A 24 7.97 1.25 -17.88
C GLN A 24 8.67 0.63 -16.67
N VAL A 25 8.38 -0.64 -16.34
CA VAL A 25 8.97 -1.31 -15.18
C VAL A 25 10.50 -1.39 -15.27
N GLU A 26 11.06 -1.51 -16.48
CA GLU A 26 12.51 -1.54 -16.70
C GLU A 26 13.15 -0.16 -16.49
N GLU A 27 12.47 0.92 -16.89
CA GLU A 27 12.91 2.29 -16.61
C GLU A 27 12.88 2.58 -15.10
N ASP A 28 11.77 2.26 -14.44
CA ASP A 28 11.60 2.45 -13.00
C ASP A 28 12.64 1.65 -12.18
N GLU A 29 12.87 0.39 -12.52
CA GLU A 29 13.86 -0.47 -11.84
C GLU A 29 15.27 0.10 -11.98
N GLN A 30 15.63 0.61 -13.17
CA GLN A 30 16.92 1.26 -13.36
C GLN A 30 17.08 2.50 -12.47
N GLU A 31 16.07 3.37 -12.43
CA GLU A 31 16.09 4.60 -11.64
C GLU A 31 16.16 4.31 -10.13
N ILE A 32 15.35 3.38 -9.64
CA ILE A 32 15.35 2.98 -8.22
C ILE A 32 16.69 2.38 -7.83
N ARG A 33 17.25 1.48 -8.65
CA ARG A 33 18.56 0.87 -8.38
C ARG A 33 19.68 1.90 -8.35
N GLU A 34 19.68 2.83 -9.31
CA GLU A 34 20.66 3.91 -9.33
C GLU A 34 20.54 4.78 -8.08
N PHE A 35 19.32 5.16 -7.70
CA PHE A 35 19.06 5.93 -6.48
C PHE A 35 19.60 5.22 -5.23
N LEU A 36 19.23 3.95 -5.03
CA LEU A 36 19.65 3.16 -3.87
C LEU A 36 21.17 2.90 -3.83
N GLN A 37 21.85 2.86 -4.99
CA GLN A 37 23.30 2.71 -5.07
C GLN A 37 24.07 4.00 -4.83
N THR A 38 23.45 5.16 -5.08
CA THR A 38 24.11 6.47 -5.02
C THR A 38 23.73 7.28 -3.79
N HIS A 39 22.78 6.81 -2.99
CA HIS A 39 22.32 7.45 -1.76
C HIS A 39 22.55 6.55 -0.54
N PHE A 40 22.59 7.18 0.62
CA PHE A 40 22.63 6.54 1.93
C PHE A 40 21.61 7.23 2.87
N TYR A 41 21.12 6.52 3.88
CA TYR A 41 20.40 7.14 5.00
C TYR A 41 21.33 7.29 6.21
N ASN A 42 20.94 8.06 7.22
CA ASN A 42 21.72 8.25 8.44
C ASN A 42 21.75 7.02 9.37
N TYR A 43 22.06 5.82 8.84
CA TYR A 43 22.08 4.54 9.55
C TYR A 43 22.94 4.55 10.82
N GLU A 44 24.07 5.26 10.81
CA GLU A 44 24.95 5.38 11.98
C GLU A 44 24.26 6.06 13.17
N ASP A 45 23.33 7.00 12.92
CA ASP A 45 22.54 7.64 13.97
C ASP A 45 21.55 6.65 14.60
N PHE A 46 21.09 5.64 13.86
CA PHE A 46 20.21 4.60 14.40
C PHE A 46 21.01 3.49 15.11
N GLU A 47 22.18 3.13 14.59
CA GLU A 47 23.09 2.16 15.22
C GLU A 47 23.71 2.69 16.52
N THR A 48 24.05 3.97 16.57
CA THR A 48 24.59 4.64 17.77
C THR A 48 23.87 5.98 18.02
N PRO A 49 22.65 5.95 18.59
CA PRO A 49 21.83 7.15 18.79
C PRO A 49 22.53 8.24 19.61
N PRO A 50 22.74 9.45 19.03
CA PRO A 50 23.27 10.57 19.80
C PRO A 50 22.25 11.06 20.84
N VAL A 51 22.74 11.74 21.88
CA VAL A 51 21.86 12.32 22.91
C VAL A 51 20.88 13.31 22.27
N GLY A 52 19.58 13.06 22.43
CA GLY A 52 18.52 13.90 21.87
C GLY A 52 18.27 13.69 20.38
N PHE A 53 18.65 12.53 19.82
CA PHE A 53 18.28 12.14 18.47
C PHE A 53 16.76 12.20 18.28
N ASP A 54 16.32 12.79 17.17
CA ASP A 54 14.92 13.02 16.83
C ASP A 54 14.29 11.83 16.08
N PHE A 55 15.04 10.74 15.88
CA PHE A 55 14.64 9.55 15.15
C PHE A 55 14.12 9.86 13.73
N LYS A 56 14.64 10.91 13.08
CA LYS A 56 14.27 11.24 11.70
C LYS A 56 15.21 10.60 10.69
N ILE A 57 14.63 9.91 9.71
CA ILE A 57 15.34 9.34 8.55
C ILE A 57 15.74 10.47 7.60
N LYS A 58 17.05 10.64 7.41
CA LYS A 58 17.66 11.61 6.50
C LYS A 58 18.40 10.85 5.42
N ILE A 59 18.12 11.18 4.16
CA ILE A 59 18.76 10.58 2.99
C ILE A 59 19.64 11.65 2.36
N ASP A 60 20.85 11.27 1.96
CA ASP A 60 21.81 12.14 1.28
C ASP A 60 22.59 11.33 0.24
N THR A 61 23.29 12.02 -0.65
CA THR A 61 24.05 11.41 -1.75
C THR A 61 25.45 11.00 -1.29
N ILE A 62 25.91 9.85 -1.78
CA ILE A 62 27.29 9.35 -1.60
C ILE A 62 28.22 10.18 -2.47
N SER A 63 28.70 11.28 -1.92
CA SER A 63 29.61 12.21 -2.60
C SER A 63 30.38 13.06 -1.60
N GLY A 64 31.52 13.62 -2.01
CA GLY A 64 32.30 14.53 -1.18
C GLY A 64 32.70 13.93 0.17
N ASP A 65 32.23 14.55 1.26
CA ASP A 65 32.48 14.09 2.63
C ASP A 65 31.75 12.77 2.97
N ASN A 66 30.74 12.39 2.18
CA ASN A 66 29.97 11.15 2.33
C ASN A 66 30.45 10.03 1.38
N ALA A 67 31.61 10.18 0.73
CA ALA A 67 32.06 9.26 -0.33
C ALA A 67 32.39 7.83 0.16
N ASP A 68 32.52 7.62 1.47
CA ASP A 68 32.76 6.33 2.12
C ASP A 68 31.50 5.72 2.76
N LYS A 69 30.33 6.35 2.60
CA LYS A 69 29.07 5.85 3.13
C LYS A 69 28.60 4.59 2.41
N ARG A 70 27.94 3.71 3.17
CA ARG A 70 27.31 2.49 2.64
C ARG A 70 26.06 2.86 1.83
N PRO A 71 25.91 2.38 0.59
CA PRO A 71 24.69 2.56 -0.19
C PRO A 71 23.46 1.94 0.48
N MET A 72 22.31 2.61 0.33
CA MET A 72 21.01 2.06 0.77
C MET A 72 20.72 0.69 0.15
N MET A 73 21.20 0.44 -1.06
CA MET A 73 21.09 -0.84 -1.75
C MET A 73 21.66 -2.02 -0.93
N GLU A 74 22.64 -1.80 -0.05
CA GLU A 74 23.18 -2.88 0.78
C GLU A 74 22.24 -3.29 1.93
N ASP A 75 21.35 -2.39 2.35
CA ASP A 75 20.36 -2.62 3.41
C ASP A 75 18.97 -2.94 2.83
N ALA A 76 18.79 -2.78 1.52
CA ALA A 76 17.51 -2.95 0.83
C ALA A 76 17.17 -4.43 0.57
N GLN A 77 15.95 -4.79 0.94
CA GLN A 77 15.32 -6.06 0.61
C GLN A 77 14.37 -5.86 -0.57
N ALA A 78 14.47 -6.72 -1.57
CA ALA A 78 13.65 -6.65 -2.78
C ALA A 78 12.45 -7.59 -2.67
N PHE A 79 11.27 -7.08 -3.02
CA PHE A 79 10.01 -7.80 -3.01
C PHE A 79 9.31 -7.61 -4.36
N THR A 80 8.85 -8.71 -4.94
CA THR A 80 8.23 -8.71 -6.27
C THR A 80 6.73 -8.95 -6.15
N ILE A 81 5.95 -8.14 -6.85
CA ILE A 81 4.50 -8.22 -6.95
C ILE A 81 4.14 -8.22 -8.43
N ASP A 82 3.25 -9.12 -8.84
CA ASP A 82 2.75 -9.18 -10.20
C ASP A 82 1.63 -8.14 -10.39
N VAL A 83 1.71 -7.37 -11.48
CA VAL A 83 0.78 -6.26 -11.76
C VAL A 83 0.21 -6.43 -13.17
N SER A 84 -1.11 -6.31 -13.29
CA SER A 84 -1.83 -6.41 -14.55
C SER A 84 -2.30 -5.04 -15.04
N SER A 85 -2.37 -4.86 -16.35
CA SER A 85 -2.74 -3.59 -16.98
C SER A 85 -4.20 -3.21 -16.74
N SER A 86 -5.04 -4.19 -16.40
CA SER A 86 -6.41 -4.01 -15.93
C SER A 86 -6.49 -3.13 -14.68
N HIS A 87 -5.49 -3.17 -13.79
CA HIS A 87 -5.46 -2.38 -12.55
C HIS A 87 -5.43 -0.86 -12.84
N PHE A 88 -4.95 -0.48 -14.02
CA PHE A 88 -4.88 0.91 -14.48
C PHE A 88 -5.90 1.23 -15.58
N GLY A 89 -6.78 0.29 -15.93
CA GLY A 89 -7.77 0.44 -16.99
C GLY A 89 -7.16 0.65 -18.38
N LEU A 90 -6.01 0.03 -18.65
CA LEU A 90 -5.32 0.16 -19.95
C LEU A 90 -5.97 -0.74 -21.00
N SER A 91 -5.88 -0.32 -22.26
CA SER A 91 -6.46 -1.06 -23.39
C SER A 91 -5.60 -2.21 -23.91
N GLU A 92 -4.28 -2.12 -23.71
CA GLU A 92 -3.35 -3.20 -24.06
C GLU A 92 -3.28 -4.15 -22.86
N GLU A 93 -3.55 -5.43 -23.11
CA GLU A 93 -3.56 -6.47 -22.08
C GLU A 93 -2.13 -6.95 -21.78
N GLU A 94 -1.67 -6.67 -20.57
CA GLU A 94 -0.45 -7.22 -19.99
C GLU A 94 -0.81 -7.75 -18.62
N ASN A 95 -0.66 -9.06 -18.41
CA ASN A 95 -1.00 -9.71 -17.16
C ASN A 95 0.27 -10.15 -16.44
N ASP A 96 0.23 -10.09 -15.12
CA ASP A 96 1.26 -10.62 -14.22
C ASP A 96 2.67 -10.10 -14.55
N ILE A 97 2.78 -8.79 -14.80
CA ILE A 97 4.08 -8.15 -15.02
C ILE A 97 4.72 -7.93 -13.65
N ALA A 98 5.83 -8.63 -13.41
CA ALA A 98 6.59 -8.55 -12.17
C ALA A 98 7.16 -7.14 -11.92
N HIS A 99 6.70 -6.49 -10.86
CA HIS A 99 7.21 -5.21 -10.37
C HIS A 99 7.93 -5.42 -9.03
N THR A 100 9.14 -4.87 -8.91
CA THR A 100 9.93 -4.98 -7.67
C THR A 100 9.91 -3.68 -6.89
N TYR A 101 9.52 -3.72 -5.62
CA TYR A 101 9.76 -2.64 -4.68
C TYR A 101 10.89 -3.01 -3.71
N TYR A 102 11.47 -2.00 -3.10
CA TYR A 102 12.58 -2.14 -2.17
C TYR A 102 12.18 -1.62 -0.79
N PHE A 103 12.43 -2.42 0.23
CA PHE A 103 12.18 -2.08 1.63
C PHE A 103 13.49 -2.08 2.43
N ILE A 104 13.69 -1.05 3.24
CA ILE A 104 14.80 -0.95 4.19
C ILE A 104 14.21 -0.82 5.58
N GLU A 105 14.46 -1.81 6.42
CA GLU A 105 14.17 -1.72 7.85
C GLU A 105 15.22 -0.79 8.50
N VAL A 106 14.75 0.32 9.08
CA VAL A 106 15.61 1.30 9.74
C VAL A 106 15.61 1.08 11.26
N LEU A 107 14.46 0.73 11.81
CA LEU A 107 14.29 0.40 13.22
C LEU A 107 13.22 -0.68 13.36
N GLU A 108 13.57 -1.82 13.93
CA GLU A 108 12.61 -2.88 14.24
C GLU A 108 11.70 -2.44 15.41
N GLY A 109 10.38 -2.57 15.22
CA GLY A 109 9.40 -2.40 16.29
C GLY A 109 9.41 -3.57 17.27
N GLN A 110 8.58 -3.51 18.31
CA GLN A 110 8.51 -4.57 19.35
C GLN A 110 7.20 -5.37 19.35
N GLY A 111 6.31 -5.08 18.40
CA GLY A 111 5.01 -5.72 18.19
C GLY A 111 5.01 -6.70 17.00
N GLU A 112 3.80 -7.00 16.52
CA GLU A 112 3.56 -7.83 15.33
C GLU A 112 3.60 -6.98 14.05
N SER A 113 3.65 -7.65 12.89
CA SER A 113 3.50 -7.03 11.58
C SER A 113 2.04 -7.04 11.13
N PRO A 114 1.54 -5.94 10.53
CA PRO A 114 0.22 -5.90 9.91
C PRO A 114 0.23 -6.67 8.58
N THR A 115 -0.96 -7.01 8.12
CA THR A 115 -1.20 -7.47 6.74
C THR A 115 -1.42 -6.27 5.81
N VAL A 116 -1.51 -6.53 4.51
CA VAL A 116 -1.92 -5.52 3.51
C VAL A 116 -3.38 -5.09 3.66
N ALA A 117 -4.17 -5.79 4.48
CA ALA A 117 -5.58 -5.50 4.72
C ALA A 117 -5.87 -4.78 6.06
N ASP A 118 -4.88 -4.73 6.96
CA ASP A 118 -5.10 -4.16 8.28
C ASP A 118 -5.18 -2.62 8.29
N SER A 119 -5.91 -2.09 9.27
CA SER A 119 -5.80 -0.68 9.65
C SER A 119 -4.49 -0.44 10.38
N VAL A 120 -3.76 0.59 10.01
CA VAL A 120 -2.44 0.93 10.57
C VAL A 120 -2.40 2.35 11.12
N PHE A 121 -1.67 2.54 12.21
CA PHE A 121 -1.44 3.83 12.85
C PHE A 121 -0.02 4.30 12.54
N VAL A 122 0.10 5.25 11.61
CA VAL A 122 1.37 5.59 10.97
C VAL A 122 1.68 7.08 10.98
N LYS A 123 2.97 7.40 11.01
CA LYS A 123 3.54 8.67 10.51
C LYS A 123 4.26 8.37 9.21
N PHE A 124 4.22 9.29 8.26
CA PHE A 124 4.92 9.07 7.00
C PHE A 124 5.34 10.37 6.34
N GLN A 125 6.29 10.25 5.42
CA GLN A 125 6.67 11.30 4.49
C GLN A 125 6.87 10.65 3.11
N GLY A 126 6.17 11.16 2.10
CA GLY A 126 6.25 10.74 0.70
C GLY A 126 7.03 11.74 -0.16
N SER A 127 7.96 11.24 -0.96
CA SER A 127 8.78 12.04 -1.88
C SER A 127 9.06 11.33 -3.20
N LEU A 128 9.38 12.12 -4.23
CA LEU A 128 10.03 11.59 -5.43
C LEU A 128 11.49 11.21 -5.13
N LEU A 129 12.14 10.47 -6.03
CA LEU A 129 13.56 10.09 -5.88
C LEU A 129 14.52 11.28 -5.89
N ASP A 130 14.10 12.43 -6.42
CA ASP A 130 14.89 13.68 -6.37
C ASP A 130 14.77 14.43 -5.02
N GLY A 131 13.98 13.89 -4.08
CA GLY A 131 13.74 14.47 -2.76
C GLY A 131 12.57 15.45 -2.69
N SER A 132 11.87 15.71 -3.79
CA SER A 132 10.67 16.56 -3.81
C SER A 132 9.54 15.93 -2.98
N LEU A 133 9.17 16.58 -1.88
CA LEU A 133 8.07 16.15 -1.02
C LEU A 133 6.71 16.38 -1.69
N PHE A 134 5.81 15.40 -1.62
CA PHE A 134 4.44 15.52 -2.13
C PHE A 134 3.37 15.27 -1.07
N ASP A 135 3.68 14.55 0.01
CA ASP A 135 2.75 14.27 1.10
C ASP A 135 3.49 13.98 2.42
N GLU A 136 2.88 14.31 3.55
CA GLU A 136 3.40 13.96 4.88
C GLU A 136 2.32 14.00 5.97
N SER A 137 2.46 13.09 6.94
CA SER A 137 1.80 13.22 8.24
C SER A 137 2.84 13.25 9.36
N PRO A 138 3.07 14.42 9.99
CA PRO A 138 4.06 14.55 11.08
C PRO A 138 3.56 13.98 12.42
N THR A 139 2.27 13.65 12.52
CA THR A 139 1.63 13.02 13.68
C THR A 139 1.04 11.68 13.27
N PHE A 140 0.92 10.74 14.21
CA PHE A 140 0.31 9.46 13.88
C PHE A 140 -1.16 9.63 13.51
N LEU A 141 -1.60 8.94 12.45
CA LEU A 141 -2.99 8.84 12.03
C LEU A 141 -3.33 7.40 11.63
N TRP A 142 -4.62 7.07 11.65
CA TRP A 142 -5.11 5.79 11.17
C TRP A 142 -5.31 5.83 9.65
N GLN A 143 -4.83 4.80 8.98
CA GLN A 143 -5.06 4.49 7.56
C GLN A 143 -5.51 3.04 7.45
N GLU A 144 -6.26 2.73 6.41
CA GLU A 144 -6.65 1.38 6.07
C GLU A 144 -5.83 0.96 4.85
N ASN A 145 -4.96 -0.04 5.01
CA ASN A 145 -3.94 -0.37 4.02
C ASN A 145 -4.50 -0.68 2.61
N PRO A 146 -5.65 -1.38 2.43
CA PRO A 146 -6.19 -1.63 1.09
C PRO A 146 -6.38 -0.35 0.27
N PHE A 147 -6.79 0.75 0.91
CA PHE A 147 -7.11 2.00 0.25
C PHE A 147 -5.89 2.89 -0.02
N THR A 148 -4.68 2.39 0.26
CA THR A 148 -3.42 3.09 -0.02
C THR A 148 -2.77 2.56 -1.30
N LEU A 149 -1.61 3.11 -1.67
CA LEU A 149 -0.87 2.61 -2.83
C LEU A 149 -0.43 1.16 -2.57
N ARG A 150 -0.56 0.28 -3.57
CA ARG A 150 -0.21 -1.15 -3.45
C ARG A 150 1.23 -1.36 -2.94
N GLY A 151 2.20 -0.61 -3.46
CA GLY A 151 3.59 -0.67 -2.98
C GLY A 151 3.77 -0.14 -1.55
N TYR A 152 2.95 0.83 -1.14
CA TYR A 152 2.97 1.38 0.23
C TYR A 152 2.40 0.39 1.24
N SER A 153 1.23 -0.19 0.99
CA SER A 153 0.62 -1.20 1.87
C SER A 153 1.50 -2.43 2.02
N ASN A 154 2.07 -2.93 0.92
CA ASN A 154 3.01 -4.04 0.92
C ASN A 154 4.30 -3.73 1.69
N GLY A 155 4.82 -2.51 1.54
CA GLY A 155 5.99 -2.05 2.30
C GLY A 155 5.71 -1.90 3.79
N ILE A 156 4.51 -1.44 4.18
CA ILE A 156 4.09 -1.39 5.59
C ILE A 156 3.96 -2.78 6.19
N ALA A 157 3.47 -3.76 5.43
CA ALA A 157 3.36 -5.15 5.89
C ALA A 157 4.73 -5.78 6.21
N GLN A 158 5.84 -5.19 5.74
CA GLN A 158 7.20 -5.61 6.12
C GLN A 158 7.69 -5.02 7.45
N LEU A 159 6.99 -4.03 8.00
CA LEU A 159 7.33 -3.43 9.29
C LEU A 159 6.78 -4.25 10.46
N THR A 160 7.47 -4.17 11.60
CA THR A 160 6.94 -4.56 12.90
C THR A 160 6.40 -3.32 13.62
N ALA A 161 5.19 -3.39 14.17
CA ALA A 161 4.59 -2.28 14.90
C ALA A 161 5.23 -2.09 16.29
N GLY A 162 4.87 -1.01 16.98
CA GLY A 162 5.10 -0.87 18.41
C GLY A 162 4.06 -1.61 19.24
N THR A 163 4.06 -1.36 20.56
CA THR A 163 3.15 -2.01 21.51
C THR A 163 2.21 -1.03 22.19
N THR A 164 1.05 -1.53 22.60
CA THR A 164 0.00 -0.70 23.21
C THR A 164 0.37 -0.16 24.60
N ASP A 165 1.35 -0.76 25.28
CA ASP A 165 1.86 -0.28 26.58
C ASP A 165 2.93 0.82 26.46
N GLN A 166 3.41 1.11 25.26
CA GLN A 166 4.41 2.15 24.98
C GLN A 166 3.84 3.40 24.28
N ILE A 167 2.52 3.59 24.39
CA ILE A 167 1.83 4.79 23.90
C ILE A 167 2.05 5.95 24.88
N ILE A 168 2.41 7.11 24.33
CA ILE A 168 2.50 8.39 25.03
C ILE A 168 1.38 9.30 24.50
N ASP A 169 0.50 9.77 25.39
CA ASP A 169 -0.45 10.84 25.11
C ASP A 169 0.23 12.19 25.37
N ASN A 170 0.32 13.03 24.34
CA ASN A 170 0.96 14.34 24.41
C ASN A 170 0.08 15.42 25.06
N GLY A 171 -1.20 15.11 25.34
CA GLY A 171 -2.16 16.01 25.98
C GLY A 171 -2.76 17.06 25.04
N ASP A 172 -2.47 17.00 23.74
CA ASP A 172 -2.99 17.87 22.69
C ASP A 172 -3.82 17.13 21.63
N GLY A 173 -4.13 15.85 21.88
CA GLY A 173 -4.84 14.97 20.95
C GLY A 173 -3.92 14.22 19.99
N THR A 174 -2.60 14.41 20.09
CA THR A 174 -1.61 13.58 19.39
C THR A 174 -1.04 12.50 20.30
N PHE A 175 -0.60 11.42 19.68
CA PHE A 175 0.03 10.29 20.36
C PHE A 175 1.40 10.02 19.75
N ASP A 176 2.29 9.47 20.57
CA ASP A 176 3.56 8.88 20.15
C ASP A 176 3.63 7.42 20.60
N VAL A 177 4.40 6.62 19.87
CA VAL A 177 4.69 5.23 20.22
C VAL A 177 6.21 5.10 20.33
N VAL A 178 6.70 4.71 21.50
CA VAL A 178 8.15 4.71 21.78
C VAL A 178 8.87 3.64 20.98
N ASP A 179 8.31 2.43 20.97
CA ASP A 179 8.88 1.20 20.41
C ASP A 179 8.33 0.85 19.01
N LYS A 180 7.88 1.88 18.29
CA LYS A 180 7.45 1.82 16.88
C LYS A 180 8.54 1.25 15.96
N GLY A 181 8.11 0.61 14.88
CA GLY A 181 8.99 0.28 13.75
C GLY A 181 9.17 1.46 12.80
N MET A 182 10.27 1.48 12.05
CA MET A 182 10.57 2.49 11.04
C MET A 182 11.19 1.86 9.81
N GLY A 183 10.82 2.35 8.63
CA GLY A 183 11.39 1.87 7.38
C GLY A 183 11.29 2.86 6.23
N ILE A 184 11.97 2.50 5.14
CA ILE A 184 11.94 3.19 3.85
C ILE A 184 11.35 2.22 2.84
N VAL A 185 10.35 2.66 2.08
CA VAL A 185 9.76 1.92 0.96
C VAL A 185 10.05 2.70 -0.32
N VAL A 186 10.66 2.07 -1.32
CA VAL A 186 10.88 2.65 -2.64
C VAL A 186 10.20 1.78 -3.68
N MET A 187 9.28 2.33 -4.45
CA MET A 187 8.39 1.56 -5.34
C MET A 187 8.35 2.14 -6.76
N PRO A 188 8.26 1.28 -7.79
CA PRO A 188 8.07 1.69 -9.17
C PRO A 188 6.68 2.29 -9.35
N SER A 189 6.50 3.01 -10.45
CA SER A 189 5.23 3.68 -10.76
C SER A 189 4.07 2.69 -10.90
N GLY A 190 4.31 1.47 -11.37
CA GLY A 190 3.32 0.39 -11.44
C GLY A 190 2.86 -0.19 -10.08
N LEU A 191 3.55 0.14 -8.98
CA LEU A 191 3.06 -0.11 -7.61
C LEU A 191 2.57 1.18 -6.93
N ALA A 192 2.54 2.27 -7.67
CA ALA A 192 2.05 3.58 -7.27
C ALA A 192 0.93 4.04 -8.23
N TYR A 193 1.09 5.21 -8.85
CA TYR A 193 0.05 5.84 -9.68
C TYR A 193 0.18 5.54 -11.19
N PHE A 194 1.26 4.89 -11.62
CA PHE A 194 1.58 4.63 -13.03
C PHE A 194 1.31 5.86 -13.92
N ASN A 195 0.38 5.80 -14.88
CA ASN A 195 0.00 6.90 -15.75
C ASN A 195 -1.08 7.85 -15.16
N GLN A 196 -1.67 7.50 -14.02
CA GLN A 196 -2.79 8.19 -13.38
C GLN A 196 -2.31 9.19 -12.31
N SER A 197 -1.57 10.22 -12.75
CA SER A 197 -1.05 11.27 -11.85
C SER A 197 -2.16 11.86 -10.96
N PRO A 198 -2.05 11.78 -9.62
CA PRO A 198 -3.07 12.29 -8.70
C PRO A 198 -2.96 13.80 -8.50
N SER A 199 -1.79 14.39 -8.79
CA SER A 199 -1.53 15.82 -8.69
C SER A 199 -0.26 16.20 -9.46
N ASN A 200 -0.07 17.49 -9.73
CA ASN A 200 1.15 17.99 -10.37
C ASN A 200 2.44 17.73 -9.57
N ALA A 201 2.33 17.44 -8.26
CA ALA A 201 3.49 17.11 -7.43
C ALA A 201 3.99 15.68 -7.67
N ILE A 202 3.17 14.83 -8.30
CA ILE A 202 3.50 13.44 -8.63
C ILE A 202 3.28 13.26 -10.13
N PRO A 203 4.29 13.53 -10.97
CA PRO A 203 4.20 13.30 -12.41
C PRO A 203 3.82 11.86 -12.75
N ALA A 204 3.20 11.64 -13.91
CA ALA A 204 2.96 10.30 -14.42
C ALA A 204 4.29 9.53 -14.53
N TYR A 205 4.23 8.23 -14.24
CA TYR A 205 5.34 7.27 -14.25
C TYR A 205 6.43 7.58 -13.22
N SER A 206 6.08 8.26 -12.12
CA SER A 206 7.05 8.53 -11.06
C SER A 206 7.22 7.32 -10.14
N SER A 207 8.46 6.88 -9.95
CA SER A 207 8.85 6.06 -8.81
C SER A 207 8.76 6.89 -7.52
N LEU A 208 8.26 6.28 -6.45
CA LEU A 208 7.98 6.97 -5.18
C LEU A 208 8.82 6.39 -4.04
N LEU A 209 9.12 7.24 -3.06
CA LEU A 209 9.77 6.87 -1.81
C LEU A 209 8.88 7.31 -0.64
N PHE A 210 8.68 6.40 0.32
CA PHE A 210 8.07 6.70 1.61
C PHE A 210 9.02 6.38 2.74
N LYS A 211 9.10 7.29 3.72
CA LYS A 211 9.65 7.01 5.05
C LYS A 211 8.47 6.83 5.97
N VAL A 212 8.38 5.70 6.67
CA VAL A 212 7.23 5.35 7.48
C VAL A 212 7.68 5.04 8.90
N GLU A 213 6.91 5.50 9.87
CA GLU A 213 6.93 5.01 11.23
C GLU A 213 5.62 4.27 11.51
N LEU A 214 5.70 3.00 11.90
CA LEU A 214 4.54 2.18 12.24
C LEU A 214 4.38 2.08 13.75
N GLY A 215 3.35 2.76 14.26
CA GLY A 215 3.03 2.81 15.68
C GLY A 215 2.27 1.59 16.13
N LEU A 216 1.07 1.37 15.59
CA LEU A 216 0.15 0.28 15.94
C LEU A 216 -0.60 -0.19 14.70
N PHE A 217 -1.37 -1.26 14.83
CA PHE A 217 -2.34 -1.69 13.82
C PHE A 217 -3.53 -2.38 14.49
N ILE A 218 -4.63 -2.52 13.75
CA ILE A 218 -5.78 -3.36 14.11
C ILE A 218 -5.66 -4.63 13.28
N LYS A 219 -5.30 -5.71 13.95
CA LYS A 219 -5.22 -7.04 13.36
C LYS A 219 -6.60 -7.52 12.95
N ASP A 220 -6.66 -8.19 11.81
CA ASP A 220 -7.88 -8.80 11.26
C ASP A 220 -8.95 -7.72 11.04
N THR A 221 -8.56 -6.59 10.44
CA THR A 221 -9.51 -5.54 10.06
C THR A 221 -10.55 -6.11 9.11
N ASP A 222 -11.82 -5.83 9.40
CA ASP A 222 -13.02 -6.22 8.66
C ASP A 222 -13.68 -4.91 8.22
N ASN A 223 -13.54 -4.57 6.94
CA ASN A 223 -13.87 -3.23 6.42
C ASN A 223 -15.37 -3.00 6.25
N ASP A 224 -16.13 -4.01 5.85
CA ASP A 224 -17.57 -3.92 5.66
C ASP A 224 -18.40 -4.44 6.86
N GLY A 225 -17.74 -5.10 7.82
CA GLY A 225 -18.32 -5.56 9.08
C GLY A 225 -19.10 -6.84 8.95
N ASP A 226 -18.89 -7.62 7.90
CA ASP A 226 -19.61 -8.86 7.62
C ASP A 226 -19.07 -10.05 8.45
N GLY A 227 -17.94 -9.88 9.15
CA GLY A 227 -17.33 -10.87 10.02
C GLY A 227 -16.17 -11.65 9.40
N ILE A 228 -15.84 -11.45 8.13
CA ILE A 228 -14.62 -11.94 7.49
C ILE A 228 -13.54 -10.86 7.60
N PRO A 229 -12.36 -11.16 8.17
CA PRO A 229 -11.23 -10.25 8.08
C PRO A 229 -10.84 -10.03 6.62
N SER A 230 -10.63 -8.78 6.21
CA SER A 230 -10.37 -8.41 4.82
C SER A 230 -9.15 -9.08 4.19
N ILE A 231 -8.18 -9.54 4.99
CA ILE A 231 -7.05 -10.32 4.46
C ILE A 231 -7.45 -11.73 3.99
N LEU A 232 -8.57 -12.27 4.48
CA LEU A 232 -9.10 -13.57 4.06
C LEU A 232 -9.96 -13.47 2.79
N GLU A 233 -10.22 -12.25 2.32
CA GLU A 233 -10.99 -11.95 1.12
C GLU A 233 -10.08 -11.64 -0.08
N ASP A 234 -8.76 -11.65 0.13
CA ASP A 234 -7.73 -11.78 -0.91
C ASP A 234 -7.69 -13.25 -1.37
N VAL A 235 -8.66 -13.64 -2.20
CA VAL A 235 -8.96 -15.04 -2.54
C VAL A 235 -7.81 -15.67 -3.33
N ASP A 236 -7.18 -14.90 -4.22
CA ASP A 236 -6.04 -15.38 -4.99
C ASP A 236 -4.68 -15.23 -4.26
N GLY A 237 -4.66 -14.46 -3.16
CA GLY A 237 -3.49 -14.25 -2.31
C GLY A 237 -2.43 -13.34 -2.92
N ASN A 238 -2.80 -12.49 -3.87
CA ASN A 238 -1.89 -11.58 -4.57
C ASN A 238 -1.67 -10.24 -3.81
N GLY A 239 -2.40 -10.01 -2.72
CA GLY A 239 -2.32 -8.82 -1.88
C GLY A 239 -2.96 -7.56 -2.48
N TYR A 240 -3.90 -7.71 -3.43
CA TYR A 240 -4.63 -6.62 -4.07
C TYR A 240 -6.14 -6.88 -4.06
N LEU A 241 -6.74 -6.77 -2.88
CA LEU A 241 -8.16 -7.06 -2.61
C LEU A 241 -9.18 -6.39 -3.55
N PHE A 242 -8.80 -5.38 -4.35
CA PHE A 242 -9.68 -4.72 -5.32
C PHE A 242 -9.94 -5.54 -6.59
N ASP A 243 -9.19 -6.62 -6.85
CA ASP A 243 -9.46 -7.54 -7.96
C ASP A 243 -10.20 -8.82 -7.54
N ASP A 244 -10.40 -9.05 -6.25
CA ASP A 244 -11.23 -10.12 -5.70
C ASP A 244 -12.69 -9.68 -5.58
N ASN A 245 -13.51 -10.10 -6.54
CA ASN A 245 -14.96 -9.95 -6.51
C ASN A 245 -15.60 -11.22 -7.08
N THR A 246 -16.34 -11.96 -6.25
CA THR A 246 -16.96 -13.24 -6.59
C THR A 246 -18.13 -13.11 -7.58
N ASN A 247 -18.89 -12.02 -7.50
CA ASN A 247 -20.16 -11.82 -8.21
C ASN A 247 -20.11 -10.65 -9.22
N ALA A 248 -18.91 -10.20 -9.62
CA ALA A 248 -18.66 -8.95 -10.35
C ALA A 248 -19.48 -8.80 -11.65
N ASP A 249 -19.74 -9.92 -12.32
CA ASP A 249 -20.50 -9.97 -13.58
C ASP A 249 -22.00 -9.68 -13.40
N ASP A 250 -22.53 -9.91 -12.20
CA ASP A 250 -23.95 -9.73 -11.85
C ASP A 250 -24.23 -8.37 -11.18
N GLU A 251 -23.19 -7.66 -10.75
CA GLU A 251 -23.28 -6.37 -10.09
C GLU A 251 -23.42 -5.19 -11.05
N PHE A 252 -24.30 -4.23 -10.71
CA PHE A 252 -24.38 -2.97 -11.44
C PHE A 252 -23.21 -2.02 -11.13
N SER A 253 -22.64 -2.14 -9.93
CA SER A 253 -21.53 -1.32 -9.44
C SER A 253 -20.60 -2.23 -8.65
N PRO A 254 -19.62 -2.86 -9.31
CA PRO A 254 -18.90 -3.95 -8.70
C PRO A 254 -18.15 -3.51 -7.43
N LEU A 255 -18.34 -4.25 -6.35
CA LEU A 255 -17.65 -4.07 -5.08
C LEU A 255 -16.76 -5.28 -4.84
N PRO A 256 -15.47 -5.11 -4.53
CA PRO A 256 -14.66 -6.26 -4.11
C PRO A 256 -15.21 -6.83 -2.81
N ASN A 257 -14.99 -8.13 -2.59
CA ASN A 257 -15.54 -8.91 -1.47
C ASN A 257 -15.39 -8.17 -0.13
N PHE A 258 -14.18 -7.67 0.17
CA PHE A 258 -13.89 -6.93 1.41
C PHE A 258 -14.67 -5.61 1.64
N ARG A 259 -15.52 -5.24 0.69
CA ARG A 259 -16.38 -4.05 0.72
C ARG A 259 -17.83 -4.39 0.40
N ASP A 260 -18.18 -5.66 0.32
CA ASP A 260 -19.51 -6.17 -0.02
C ASP A 260 -20.02 -7.17 1.03
N PRO A 261 -20.99 -6.77 1.88
CA PRO A 261 -21.54 -7.66 2.91
C PRO A 261 -22.30 -8.92 2.43
N ASP A 262 -22.34 -9.16 1.12
CA ASP A 262 -23.03 -10.24 0.38
C ASP A 262 -22.12 -10.68 -0.79
N ASP A 263 -20.94 -11.20 -0.43
CA ASP A 263 -19.79 -11.46 -1.31
C ASP A 263 -20.12 -12.19 -2.63
N ASP A 264 -21.00 -13.19 -2.57
CA ASP A 264 -21.39 -14.00 -3.73
C ASP A 264 -22.67 -13.51 -4.43
N GLY A 265 -23.35 -12.53 -3.83
CA GLY A 265 -24.54 -11.88 -4.37
C GLY A 265 -25.78 -12.77 -4.44
N ASP A 266 -25.86 -13.83 -3.65
CA ASP A 266 -26.99 -14.76 -3.66
C ASP A 266 -28.24 -14.21 -2.92
N GLY A 267 -28.05 -13.13 -2.15
CA GLY A 267 -29.07 -12.43 -1.38
C GLY A 267 -29.13 -12.82 0.11
N THR A 268 -28.25 -13.70 0.57
CA THR A 268 -27.99 -14.04 1.96
C THR A 268 -26.65 -13.45 2.35
N SER A 269 -26.65 -12.42 3.20
CA SER A 269 -25.40 -11.77 3.63
C SER A 269 -24.34 -12.77 4.13
N THR A 270 -23.06 -12.54 3.82
CA THR A 270 -21.89 -13.29 4.31
C THR A 270 -21.99 -13.60 5.80
N ARG A 271 -22.35 -12.60 6.62
CA ARG A 271 -22.54 -12.73 8.08
C ARG A 271 -23.52 -13.85 8.47
N SER A 272 -24.60 -13.99 7.72
CA SER A 272 -25.66 -14.95 8.03
C SER A 272 -25.24 -16.38 7.71
N GLU A 273 -24.43 -16.56 6.67
CA GLU A 273 -23.93 -17.86 6.23
C GLU A 273 -22.84 -18.37 7.17
N ILE A 274 -22.00 -17.48 7.68
CA ILE A 274 -20.90 -17.85 8.58
C ILE A 274 -21.29 -17.91 10.06
N THR A 275 -22.56 -17.70 10.43
CA THR A 275 -22.98 -17.69 11.84
C THR A 275 -24.02 -18.73 12.22
N ASP A 276 -23.96 -19.21 13.46
CA ASP A 276 -24.98 -20.10 14.03
C ASP A 276 -26.26 -19.34 14.46
N ASP A 277 -27.29 -20.08 14.88
CA ASP A 277 -28.55 -19.52 15.42
C ASP A 277 -28.37 -18.55 16.61
N GLN A 278 -27.18 -18.52 17.23
CA GLN A 278 -26.83 -17.62 18.34
C GLN A 278 -25.95 -16.43 17.89
N GLY A 279 -25.61 -16.35 16.61
CA GLY A 279 -24.77 -15.31 16.02
C GLY A 279 -23.27 -15.50 16.26
N ASN A 280 -22.81 -16.70 16.62
CA ASN A 280 -21.38 -17.00 16.73
C ASN A 280 -20.83 -17.40 15.36
N ILE A 281 -19.64 -16.89 14.99
CA ILE A 281 -18.96 -17.29 13.77
C ILE A 281 -18.57 -18.77 13.83
N ILE A 282 -18.90 -19.51 12.78
CA ILE A 282 -18.60 -20.92 12.59
C ILE A 282 -17.22 -21.04 11.94
N LEU A 283 -16.31 -21.80 12.56
CA LEU A 283 -14.97 -22.09 12.03
C LEU A 283 -14.71 -23.61 12.03
N PRO A 284 -14.18 -24.19 10.93
CA PRO A 284 -13.96 -23.55 9.61
C PRO A 284 -15.27 -23.00 9.02
N TYR A 285 -15.16 -22.02 8.12
CA TYR A 285 -16.34 -21.45 7.47
C TYR A 285 -17.16 -22.56 6.79
N PRO A 286 -18.51 -22.48 6.83
CA PRO A 286 -19.37 -23.46 6.19
C PRO A 286 -19.07 -23.67 4.71
N ASP A 287 -19.25 -24.91 4.26
CA ASP A 287 -19.14 -25.40 2.88
C ASP A 287 -20.17 -26.54 2.81
N SER A 288 -21.39 -26.17 2.45
CA SER A 288 -22.60 -26.96 2.62
C SER A 288 -22.71 -28.08 1.58
N ASP A 289 -22.17 -27.88 0.39
CA ASP A 289 -22.17 -28.87 -0.68
C ASP A 289 -20.86 -29.68 -0.78
N GLY A 290 -19.80 -29.23 -0.11
CA GLY A 290 -18.52 -29.90 0.06
C GLY A 290 -17.61 -29.79 -1.17
N ASP A 291 -17.76 -28.74 -1.98
CA ASP A 291 -16.96 -28.54 -3.19
C ASP A 291 -15.60 -27.84 -2.93
N GLY A 292 -15.45 -27.27 -1.73
CA GLY A 292 -14.24 -26.59 -1.27
C GLY A 292 -14.30 -25.06 -1.32
N THR A 293 -15.36 -24.48 -1.87
CA THR A 293 -15.70 -23.05 -1.80
C THR A 293 -16.53 -22.83 -0.53
N PRO A 294 -16.17 -21.87 0.34
CA PRO A 294 -17.03 -21.51 1.46
C PRO A 294 -18.37 -20.99 0.98
N ASP A 295 -19.44 -21.24 1.76
CA ASP A 295 -20.81 -20.83 1.41
C ASP A 295 -20.88 -19.33 1.04
N TYR A 296 -20.18 -18.46 1.79
CA TYR A 296 -20.15 -17.01 1.52
C TYR A 296 -19.47 -16.58 0.22
N LEU A 297 -18.87 -17.52 -0.51
CA LEU A 297 -18.29 -17.31 -1.84
C LEU A 297 -18.96 -18.20 -2.90
N ASP A 298 -20.05 -18.92 -2.55
CA ASP A 298 -20.72 -19.89 -3.41
C ASP A 298 -22.23 -19.56 -3.58
N PRO A 299 -22.60 -18.93 -4.71
CA PRO A 299 -23.96 -18.45 -4.92
C PRO A 299 -25.00 -19.55 -5.17
N ASP A 300 -24.57 -20.81 -5.28
CA ASP A 300 -25.45 -21.96 -5.48
C ASP A 300 -25.83 -22.66 -4.16
N THR A 301 -25.29 -22.20 -3.01
CA THR A 301 -25.51 -22.80 -1.68
C THR A 301 -26.34 -21.94 -0.72
N ASN A 302 -27.55 -22.42 -0.37
CA ASN A 302 -28.41 -21.86 0.69
C ASN A 302 -29.08 -22.96 1.54
#